data_AF-A0A6P1ICI5-F1
#
_entry.id   AF-A0A6P1ICI5-F1
#
_cell.length_a   1.000
_cell.length_b   1.000
_cell.length_c   1.000
_cell.angle_alpha   90.00
_cell.angle_beta   90.00
_cell.angle_gamma   90.00
#
_symmetry.space_group_name_H-M   'P 1'
#
loop_
_entity.id
_entity.type
_entity.pdbx_description
1 polymer ?
#
loop_
_entity_poly.entity_id
_entity_poly.type
_entity_poly.pdbx_seq_one_letter_code
_entity_poly.pdbx_strand_id
1 'polypeptide(L)'
;MRDEGKPDSLKRAPTTHEGGALTEFYTATELEQSGYVRHRLTQLFGEPDTTGSEERWPSETVHAVEHDVLAPAARVVFPAFEPDLDTRAGMIAADLRFGWPQMEQMLARVNLREDQARSGRTLSSVAADEGTAAP
;
A
#
# COMPACT_ATOMS: atom_id res chain seq x y z
N MET A 1 21.44 62.02 -19.21
CA MET A 1 20.82 60.86 -19.89
C MET A 1 20.42 59.86 -18.81
N ARG A 2 19.12 59.68 -18.62
CA ARG A 2 18.53 58.55 -17.90
C ARG A 2 18.31 57.46 -18.94
N ASP A 3 18.55 56.21 -18.59
CA ASP A 3 17.93 55.06 -19.25
C ASP A 3 17.67 54.00 -18.18
N GLU A 4 16.41 53.54 -18.15
CA GLU A 4 15.84 52.60 -17.20
C GLU A 4 16.15 51.15 -17.60
N GLY A 5 16.23 50.24 -16.61
CA GLY A 5 16.42 48.83 -16.90
C GLY A 5 16.12 47.92 -15.71
N LYS A 6 14.82 47.80 -15.39
CA LYS A 6 14.19 46.79 -14.52
C LYS A 6 14.75 45.37 -14.77
N PRO A 7 15.10 44.57 -13.74
CA PRO A 7 15.18 43.12 -13.92
C PRO A 7 13.79 42.49 -13.69
N ASP A 8 13.23 41.99 -14.79
CA ASP A 8 11.99 41.22 -14.87
C ASP A 8 12.22 39.79 -14.38
N SER A 9 11.25 39.26 -13.63
CA SER A 9 11.22 37.89 -13.14
C SER A 9 10.96 36.87 -14.25
N LEU A 10 11.46 35.64 -14.02
CA LEU A 10 10.99 34.37 -14.60
C LEU A 10 11.27 34.10 -16.10
N LYS A 11 12.15 33.11 -16.38
CA LYS A 11 11.72 31.75 -16.81
C LYS A 11 12.87 30.82 -17.24
N ARG A 12 12.74 29.58 -16.75
CA ARG A 12 13.13 28.28 -17.34
C ARG A 12 14.60 27.85 -17.23
N ALA A 13 14.87 27.02 -16.22
CA ALA A 13 15.82 25.92 -16.34
C ALA A 13 15.05 24.63 -16.68
N PRO A 14 15.66 23.69 -17.44
CA PRO A 14 14.94 22.67 -18.19
C PRO A 14 14.44 21.50 -17.34
N THR A 15 13.23 21.06 -17.65
CA THR A 15 12.66 19.75 -17.31
C THR A 15 13.57 18.64 -17.85
N THR A 16 14.06 17.77 -16.96
CA THR A 16 14.41 16.40 -17.34
C THR A 16 13.54 15.47 -16.52
N HIS A 17 12.63 14.82 -17.24
CA HIS A 17 11.89 13.65 -16.80
C HIS A 17 12.86 12.48 -16.66
N GLU A 18 13.08 12.04 -15.43
CA GLU A 18 13.53 10.69 -15.14
C GLU A 18 12.53 10.16 -14.12
N GLY A 19 11.58 9.35 -14.59
CA GLY A 19 10.63 8.64 -13.75
C GLY A 19 11.37 7.58 -12.95
N GLY A 20 12.04 7.98 -11.87
CA GLY A 20 12.38 7.07 -10.80
C GLY A 20 11.07 6.66 -10.13
N ALA A 21 10.71 5.38 -10.21
CA ALA A 21 9.64 4.85 -9.38
C ALA A 21 9.97 5.24 -7.94
N LEU A 22 9.17 6.15 -7.35
CA LEU A 22 9.26 6.46 -5.94
C LEU A 22 9.02 5.13 -5.21
N THR A 23 10.09 4.53 -4.70
CA THR A 23 9.94 3.38 -3.79
C THR A 23 9.14 3.90 -2.61
N GLU A 24 7.87 3.52 -2.57
CA GLU A 24 6.97 3.87 -1.49
C GLU A 24 7.31 2.99 -0.29
N PHE A 25 7.30 3.55 0.91
CA PHE A 25 7.66 2.85 2.13
C PHE A 25 6.54 2.99 3.16
N TYR A 26 6.42 1.99 4.03
CA TYR A 26 5.64 2.08 5.25
C TYR A 26 6.57 2.24 6.45
N THR A 27 6.29 3.24 7.28
CA THR A 27 6.90 3.39 8.60
C THR A 27 6.32 2.38 9.58
N ALA A 28 7.05 2.09 10.65
CA ALA A 28 6.53 1.28 11.76
C ALA A 28 5.19 1.82 12.32
N THR A 29 5.06 3.15 12.41
CA THR A 29 3.85 3.82 12.92
C THR A 29 2.64 3.58 12.02
N GLU A 30 2.81 3.66 10.70
CA GLU A 30 1.72 3.39 9.73
C GLU A 30 1.30 1.93 9.74
N LEU A 31 2.24 1.01 9.94
CA LEU A 31 1.95 -0.42 10.09
C LEU A 31 1.20 -0.69 11.41
N GLU A 32 1.58 -0.04 12.51
CA GLU A 32 0.83 -0.11 13.78
C GLU A 32 -0.61 0.39 13.64
N GLN A 33 -0.79 1.52 12.94
CA GLN A 33 -2.12 2.06 12.62
C GLN A 33 -2.93 1.11 11.72
N SER A 34 -2.26 0.33 10.88
CA SER A 34 -2.88 -0.71 10.04
C SER A 34 -3.23 -1.99 10.81
N GLY A 35 -2.96 -2.04 12.12
CA GLY A 35 -3.28 -3.14 13.02
C GLY A 35 -2.13 -4.11 13.29
N TYR A 36 -0.94 -3.85 12.75
CA TYR A 36 0.23 -4.69 13.02
C TYR A 36 0.83 -4.42 14.40
N VAL A 37 1.50 -5.42 14.95
CA VAL A 37 2.16 -5.31 16.26
C VAL A 37 3.63 -4.95 16.04
N ARG A 38 4.07 -3.81 16.59
CA ARG A 38 5.42 -3.25 16.36
C ARG A 38 6.56 -4.25 16.51
N HIS A 39 6.59 -4.98 17.63
CA HIS A 39 7.66 -5.94 17.92
C HIS A 39 7.65 -7.19 17.02
N ARG A 40 6.66 -7.33 16.13
CA ARG A 40 6.55 -8.42 15.14
C ARG A 40 6.87 -7.97 13.72
N LEU A 41 7.03 -6.67 13.46
CA LEU A 41 7.21 -6.14 12.11
C LEU A 41 8.43 -6.75 11.41
N THR A 42 9.58 -6.84 12.09
CA THR A 42 10.78 -7.47 11.53
C THR A 42 10.59 -8.95 11.19
N GLN A 43 9.79 -9.67 11.99
CA GLN A 43 9.49 -11.09 11.74
C GLN A 43 8.54 -11.28 10.56
N LEU A 44 7.63 -10.33 10.34
CA LEU A 44 6.63 -10.39 9.29
C LEU A 44 7.16 -9.90 7.94
N PHE A 45 7.90 -8.79 7.94
CA PHE A 45 8.30 -8.08 6.73
C PHE A 45 9.82 -8.07 6.50
N GLY A 46 10.59 -8.71 7.36
CA GLY A 46 12.06 -8.73 7.29
C GLY A 46 12.70 -7.48 7.91
N GLU A 47 14.01 -7.31 7.70
CA GLU A 47 14.76 -6.17 8.23
C GLU A 47 14.29 -4.84 7.59
N PRO A 48 14.06 -3.78 8.40
CA PRO A 48 13.71 -2.48 7.85
C PRO A 48 14.89 -1.81 7.16
N ASP A 49 14.58 -0.92 6.22
CA ASP A 49 15.50 0.11 5.77
C ASP A 49 15.66 1.18 6.86
N THR A 50 16.90 1.32 7.35
CA THR A 50 17.30 2.28 8.38
C THR A 50 18.17 3.42 7.82
N THR A 51 18.21 3.63 6.51
CA THR A 51 18.96 4.74 5.90
C THR A 51 18.41 6.13 6.26
N GLY A 52 17.16 6.19 6.74
CA GLY A 52 16.51 7.39 7.27
C GLY A 52 16.54 7.46 8.81
N SER A 53 15.81 8.42 9.37
CA SER A 53 15.62 8.56 10.82
C SER A 53 14.60 7.59 11.43
N GLU A 54 13.89 6.83 10.58
CA GLU A 54 12.81 5.93 10.98
C GLU A 54 12.96 4.57 10.28
N GLU A 55 12.50 3.51 10.96
CA GLU A 55 12.39 2.16 10.41
C GLU A 55 11.31 2.12 9.33
N ARG A 56 11.69 1.69 8.12
CA ARG A 56 10.82 1.69 6.95
C ARG A 56 10.86 0.36 6.22
N TRP A 57 9.70 -0.13 5.78
CA TRP A 57 9.60 -1.32 4.95
C TRP A 57 9.15 -0.94 3.55
N PRO A 58 9.76 -1.50 2.48
CA PRO A 58 9.28 -1.29 1.12
C PRO A 58 7.82 -1.70 0.99
N SER A 59 7.01 -0.87 0.33
CA SER A 59 5.59 -1.15 0.12
C SER A 59 5.36 -2.46 -0.61
N GLU A 60 6.21 -2.78 -1.59
CA GLU A 60 6.22 -4.05 -2.33
C GLU A 60 6.33 -5.26 -1.39
N THR A 61 7.26 -5.22 -0.42
CA THR A 61 7.44 -6.30 0.54
C THR A 61 6.22 -6.47 1.44
N VAL A 62 5.67 -5.36 1.95
CA VAL A 62 4.47 -5.39 2.79
C VAL A 62 3.29 -5.96 2.01
N HIS A 63 3.09 -5.51 0.77
CA HIS A 63 1.99 -5.98 -0.08
C HIS A 63 2.14 -7.44 -0.48
N ALA A 64 3.35 -7.90 -0.80
CA ALA A 64 3.62 -9.29 -1.12
C ALA A 64 3.31 -10.20 0.07
N VAL A 65 3.78 -9.84 1.28
CA VAL A 65 3.46 -10.61 2.50
C VAL A 65 1.96 -10.61 2.79
N GLU A 66 1.29 -9.46 2.67
CA GLU A 66 -0.16 -9.37 2.83
C GLU A 66 -0.91 -10.27 1.84
N HIS A 67 -0.55 -10.23 0.56
CA HIS A 67 -1.24 -10.94 -0.51
C HIS A 67 -0.91 -12.45 -0.55
N ASP A 68 0.36 -12.82 -0.41
CA ASP A 68 0.82 -14.20 -0.64
C ASP A 68 0.76 -15.06 0.62
N VAL A 69 0.81 -14.44 1.82
CA VAL A 69 0.89 -15.17 3.09
C VAL A 69 -0.31 -14.88 3.97
N LEU A 70 -0.53 -13.60 4.32
CA LEU A 70 -1.51 -13.26 5.35
C LEU A 70 -2.95 -13.40 4.86
N ALA A 71 -3.28 -12.94 3.65
CA ALA A 71 -4.62 -13.04 3.09
C ALA A 71 -5.07 -14.50 2.88
N PRO A 72 -4.27 -15.41 2.29
CA PRO A 72 -4.61 -16.82 2.20
C PRO A 72 -4.82 -17.46 3.58
N ALA A 73 -3.95 -17.18 4.54
CA ALA A 73 -4.10 -17.69 5.90
C ALA A 73 -5.40 -17.16 6.55
N ALA A 74 -5.68 -15.87 6.41
CA ALA A 74 -6.89 -15.25 6.91
C ALA A 74 -8.15 -15.86 6.29
N ARG A 75 -8.17 -16.08 4.97
CA ARG A 75 -9.31 -16.71 4.25
C ARG A 75 -9.64 -18.13 4.77
N VAL A 76 -8.67 -18.83 5.39
CA VAL A 76 -8.88 -20.16 6.00
C VAL A 76 -9.22 -20.06 7.48
N VAL A 77 -8.41 -19.33 8.25
CA VAL A 77 -8.54 -19.23 9.71
C VAL A 77 -9.84 -18.52 10.08
N PHE A 78 -10.25 -17.52 9.30
CA PHE A 78 -11.43 -16.73 9.59
C PHE A 78 -12.70 -17.61 9.59
N PRO A 79 -13.18 -18.21 8.48
CA PRO A 79 -14.36 -19.07 8.54
C PRO A 79 -14.31 -20.21 9.57
N ALA A 80 -13.11 -20.71 9.90
CA ALA A 80 -12.93 -21.79 10.87
C ALA A 80 -13.11 -21.36 12.34
N PHE A 81 -12.87 -20.08 12.66
CA PHE A 81 -12.88 -19.54 14.02
C PHE A 81 -13.77 -18.29 14.16
N GLU A 82 -14.77 -18.13 13.29
CA GLU A 82 -15.68 -16.99 13.33
C GLU A 82 -16.45 -16.91 14.64
N PRO A 83 -16.24 -15.86 15.46
CA PRO A 83 -17.06 -15.64 16.63
C PRO A 83 -18.45 -15.21 16.19
N ASP A 84 -19.47 -15.63 16.95
CA ASP A 84 -20.81 -15.10 16.78
C ASP A 84 -20.85 -13.57 17.00
N LEU A 85 -21.94 -12.94 16.57
CA LEU A 85 -22.08 -11.47 16.57
C LEU A 85 -21.95 -10.86 17.98
N ASP A 86 -22.45 -11.54 19.00
CA ASP A 86 -22.40 -11.05 20.39
C ASP A 86 -20.98 -11.13 20.94
N THR A 87 -20.28 -12.23 20.65
CA THR A 87 -18.86 -12.40 20.98
C THR A 87 -18.01 -11.35 20.25
N ARG A 88 -18.29 -11.10 18.97
CA ARG A 88 -17.63 -10.05 18.19
C ARG A 88 -17.83 -8.66 18.82
N ALA A 89 -19.05 -8.32 19.22
CA ALA A 89 -19.35 -7.05 19.88
C ALA A 89 -18.63 -6.92 21.22
N GLY A 90 -18.58 -7.98 22.02
CA GLY A 90 -17.85 -8.03 23.29
C GLY A 90 -16.34 -7.85 23.11
N MET A 91 -15.75 -8.45 22.07
CA MET A 91 -14.32 -8.30 21.76
C MET A 91 -13.97 -6.87 21.37
N ILE A 92 -14.80 -6.22 20.56
CA ILE A 92 -14.63 -4.80 20.20
C ILE A 92 -14.72 -3.91 21.44
N ALA A 93 -15.73 -4.11 22.28
CA ALA A 93 -15.93 -3.33 23.50
C ALA A 93 -14.78 -3.49 24.50
N ALA A 94 -14.14 -4.65 24.52
CA ALA A 94 -13.01 -4.96 25.40
C ALA A 94 -11.63 -4.56 24.81
N ASP A 95 -11.60 -3.88 23.66
CA ASP A 95 -10.36 -3.58 22.88
C ASP A 95 -9.50 -4.83 22.66
N LEU A 96 -10.14 -6.01 22.59
CA LEU A 96 -9.45 -7.25 22.31
C LEU A 96 -9.13 -7.26 20.82
N ARG A 97 -7.87 -6.92 20.52
CA ARG A 97 -7.27 -6.95 19.17
C ARG A 97 -7.11 -8.36 18.60
N PHE A 98 -7.90 -9.33 19.04
CA PHE A 98 -7.87 -10.66 18.46
C PHE A 98 -8.47 -10.58 17.06
N GLY A 99 -7.59 -10.25 16.11
CA GLY A 99 -7.61 -10.51 14.68
C GLY A 99 -8.74 -9.95 13.85
N TRP A 100 -9.96 -9.86 14.34
CA TRP A 100 -11.11 -9.97 13.47
C TRP A 100 -11.41 -8.69 12.67
N PRO A 101 -11.58 -7.50 13.28
CA PRO A 101 -11.70 -6.26 12.52
C PRO A 101 -10.42 -5.94 11.72
N GLN A 102 -9.24 -6.24 12.26
CA GLN A 102 -7.96 -5.93 11.61
C GLN A 102 -7.68 -6.83 10.40
N MET A 103 -8.04 -8.12 10.48
CA MET A 103 -7.93 -9.08 9.37
C MET A 103 -8.99 -8.82 8.30
N GLU A 104 -10.22 -8.45 8.67
CA GLU A 104 -11.23 -7.97 7.70
C GLU A 104 -10.73 -6.75 6.94
N GLN A 105 -10.16 -5.76 7.64
CA GLN A 105 -9.59 -4.57 7.03
C GLN A 105 -8.38 -4.91 6.14
N MET A 106 -7.50 -5.81 6.57
CA MET A 106 -6.39 -6.29 5.75
C MET A 106 -6.91 -6.98 4.48
N LEU A 107 -7.89 -7.90 4.59
CA LEU A 107 -8.50 -8.56 3.44
C LEU A 107 -9.17 -7.55 2.50
N ALA A 108 -9.85 -6.53 3.04
CA ALA A 108 -10.43 -5.47 2.23
C ALA A 108 -9.37 -4.68 1.45
N ARG A 109 -8.24 -4.34 2.08
CA ARG A 109 -7.10 -3.69 1.41
C ARG A 109 -6.52 -4.57 0.31
N VAL A 110 -6.32 -5.87 0.59
CA VAL A 110 -5.78 -6.82 -0.39
C VAL A 110 -6.74 -6.97 -1.58
N ASN A 111 -8.03 -7.21 -1.33
CA ASN A 111 -9.03 -7.35 -2.39
C ASN A 111 -9.13 -6.09 -3.26
N LEU A 112 -9.09 -4.89 -2.65
CA LEU A 112 -9.08 -3.63 -3.39
C LEU A 112 -7.87 -3.53 -4.35
N ARG A 113 -6.68 -3.92 -3.89
CA ARG A 113 -5.47 -3.93 -4.74
C ARG A 113 -5.55 -5.00 -5.84
N GLU A 114 -6.07 -6.18 -5.53
CA GLU A 114 -6.30 -7.25 -6.53
C GLU A 114 -7.26 -6.76 -7.64
N ASP A 115 -8.35 -6.08 -7.27
CA ASP A 115 -9.33 -5.55 -8.21
C ASP A 115 -8.77 -4.39 -9.06
N GLN A 116 -7.96 -3.52 -8.46
CA GLN A 116 -7.23 -2.47 -9.18
C GLN A 116 -6.23 -3.07 -10.17
N ALA A 117 -5.46 -4.09 -9.76
CA ALA A 117 -4.52 -4.78 -10.64
C ALA A 117 -5.23 -5.51 -11.79
N ARG A 118 -6.39 -6.11 -11.53
CA ARG A 118 -7.23 -6.76 -12.55
C ARG A 118 -7.77 -5.73 -13.55
N SER A 119 -8.33 -4.63 -13.04
CA SER A 119 -8.88 -3.53 -13.86
C SER A 119 -7.81 -2.85 -14.72
N GLY A 120 -6.63 -2.59 -14.15
CA GLY A 120 -5.49 -2.02 -14.88
C GLY A 120 -4.97 -2.94 -15.99
N ARG A 121 -4.98 -4.25 -15.75
CA ARG A 121 -4.62 -5.26 -16.76
C ARG A 121 -5.64 -5.32 -17.90
N THR A 122 -6.93 -5.19 -17.60
CA THR A 122 -7.99 -5.13 -18.62
C THR A 122 -7.84 -3.89 -19.51
N LEU A 123 -7.57 -2.71 -18.95
CA LEU A 123 -7.36 -1.49 -19.72
C LEU A 123 -6.09 -1.56 -20.58
N SER A 124 -5.00 -2.11 -20.04
CA SER A 124 -3.75 -2.33 -20.79
C SER A 124 -3.91 -3.36 -21.91
N SER A 125 -4.80 -4.35 -21.75
CA SER A 125 -5.08 -5.36 -22.78
C SER A 125 -5.96 -4.82 -23.91
N VAL A 126 -6.93 -3.94 -23.61
CA VAL A 126 -7.80 -3.30 -24.61
C VAL A 126 -7.01 -2.32 -25.48
N ALA A 127 -6.11 -1.53 -24.88
CA ALA A 127 -5.25 -0.60 -25.62
C ALA A 127 -4.24 -1.30 -26.56
N ALA A 128 -3.88 -2.56 -26.29
CA ALA A 128 -2.97 -3.34 -27.13
C ALA A 128 -3.66 -3.97 -28.36
N ASP A 129 -4.99 -4.13 -28.34
CA ASP A 129 -5.77 -4.77 -29.41
C ASP A 129 -6.18 -3.78 -30.52
N GLU A 130 -6.26 -2.48 -30.23
CA GLU A 130 -6.65 -1.44 -31.19
C GLU A 130 -5.54 -1.06 -32.21
N GLY A 131 -4.35 -1.67 -32.12
CA GLY A 131 -3.18 -1.30 -32.94
C GLY A 131 -2.93 -2.12 -34.22
N THR A 132 -3.72 -3.17 -34.52
CA THR A 132 -3.38 -4.12 -35.62
C THR A 132 -4.50 -4.35 -36.65
N ALA A 133 -5.37 -3.36 -36.87
CA ALA A 133 -6.34 -3.43 -37.98
C ALA A 133 -6.07 -2.33 -39.01
N ALA A 134 -5.26 -2.64 -40.02
CA ALA A 134 -5.27 -1.94 -41.30
C ALA A 134 -5.07 -2.96 -42.45
N PRO A 135 -6.04 -3.13 -43.37
CA PRO A 135 -5.79 -3.74 -44.68
C PRO A 135 -5.06 -2.76 -45.63
#